data_AF-A0A7J3G2T5-F1
#
_entry.id   AF-A0A7J3G2T5-F1
#
_cell.length_a   1.000
_cell.length_b   1.000
_cell.length_c   1.000
_cell.angle_alpha   90.00
_cell.angle_beta   90.00
_cell.angle_gamma   90.00
#
_symmetry.space_group_name_H-M   'P 1'
#
loop_
_entity.id
_entity.type
_entity.pdbx_description
1 polymer ?
#
loop_
_entity_poly.entity_id
_entity_poly.type
_entity_poly.pdbx_seq_one_letter_code
_entity_poly.pdbx_strand_id
1 'polypeptide(L)'
;MFEGLLLGDSVVVWDVEQARELYRLGFYGKPLGIPKPKDLNFDAPLVLDLVEALYLARQRRLRILRGDLEVSPEEFEGYAASVEPNFPTKYRVYADLRDRGFVVLPGIKFGSDFAVYR
;
A
#
# COMPACT_ATOMS: atom_id res chain seq x y z
N MET A 1 -5.76 -13.33 5.06
CA MET A 1 -6.31 -11.98 4.82
C MET A 1 -5.54 -11.06 5.72
N PHE A 2 -4.98 -9.98 5.17
CA PHE A 2 -4.10 -9.06 5.88
C PHE A 2 -4.91 -8.01 6.64
N GLU A 3 -4.31 -7.44 7.68
CA GLU A 3 -4.89 -6.34 8.45
C GLU A 3 -3.92 -5.16 8.50
N GLY A 4 -4.45 -3.96 8.23
CA GLY A 4 -3.68 -2.72 8.30
C GLY A 4 -4.44 -1.63 9.03
N LEU A 5 -3.74 -0.85 9.84
CA LEU A 5 -4.27 0.29 10.56
C LEU A 5 -4.01 1.58 9.76
N LEU A 6 -5.08 2.31 9.44
CA LEU A 6 -5.01 3.62 8.81
C LEU A 6 -4.49 4.67 9.79
N LEU A 7 -3.36 5.28 9.45
CA LEU A 7 -2.67 6.33 10.19
C LEU A 7 -2.31 7.48 9.25
N GLY A 8 -3.11 8.55 9.26
CA GLY A 8 -2.89 9.71 8.40
C GLY A 8 -2.93 9.33 6.92
N ASP A 9 -1.82 9.55 6.22
CA ASP A 9 -1.66 9.29 4.79
C ASP A 9 -1.10 7.88 4.47
N SER A 10 -1.14 6.96 5.43
CA SER A 10 -0.60 5.60 5.25
C SER A 10 -1.42 4.54 5.97
N VAL A 11 -1.26 3.28 5.54
CA VAL A 11 -1.83 2.11 6.23
C VAL A 11 -0.68 1.22 6.72
N VAL A 12 -0.65 0.92 8.01
CA VAL A 12 0.43 0.17 8.64
C VAL A 12 -0.02 -1.24 8.99
N VAL A 13 0.69 -2.23 8.46
CA VAL A 13 0.57 -3.64 8.85
C VAL A 13 1.57 -3.91 9.97
N TRP A 14 1.08 -4.00 11.20
CA TRP A 14 1.92 -4.16 12.40
C TRP A 14 2.44 -5.57 12.61
N ASP A 15 1.67 -6.58 12.19
CA ASP A 15 2.09 -7.97 12.26
C ASP A 15 3.24 -8.22 11.27
N VAL A 16 4.39 -8.63 11.80
CA VAL A 16 5.63 -8.78 11.03
C VAL A 16 5.54 -9.92 10.02
N GLU A 17 4.81 -10.99 10.32
CA GLU A 17 4.65 -12.11 9.38
C GLU A 17 3.78 -11.72 8.19
N GLN A 18 2.66 -11.04 8.45
CA GLN A 18 1.81 -10.45 7.41
C GLN A 18 2.57 -9.40 6.58
N ALA A 19 3.35 -8.54 7.23
CA ALA A 19 4.20 -7.56 6.58
C ALA A 19 5.16 -8.22 5.58
N ARG A 20 5.85 -9.29 5.99
CA ARG A 20 6.73 -10.07 5.11
C ARG A 20 5.97 -10.70 3.96
N GLU A 21 4.86 -11.37 4.24
CA GLU A 21 4.07 -12.05 3.22
C GLU A 21 3.55 -11.06 2.16
N LEU A 22 3.02 -9.91 2.59
CA LEU A 22 2.54 -8.88 1.69
C LEU A 22 3.68 -8.30 0.83
N TYR A 23 4.85 -8.08 1.40
CA TYR A 23 6.02 -7.65 0.66
C TYR A 23 6.45 -8.68 -0.39
N ARG A 24 6.44 -9.99 -0.06
CA ARG A 24 6.77 -11.07 -1.00
C ARG A 24 5.80 -11.19 -2.17
N LEU A 25 4.53 -10.82 -2.00
CA LEU A 25 3.50 -10.94 -3.04
C LEU A 25 3.69 -9.99 -4.23
N GLY A 26 4.52 -8.96 -4.11
CA GLY A 26 4.73 -8.02 -5.21
C GLY A 26 5.39 -6.71 -4.80
N PHE A 27 6.22 -6.70 -3.75
CA PHE A 27 6.87 -5.52 -3.22
C PHE A 27 5.87 -4.41 -2.84
N TYR A 28 4.75 -4.78 -2.22
CA TYR A 28 3.82 -3.82 -1.65
C TYR A 28 4.43 -3.16 -0.42
N GLY A 29 4.31 -1.83 -0.33
CA GLY A 29 4.74 -1.08 0.82
C GLY A 29 6.25 -1.04 1.06
N LYS A 30 6.62 -0.47 2.19
CA LYS A 30 8.00 -0.31 2.63
C LYS A 30 8.12 -0.67 4.11
N PRO A 31 9.08 -1.52 4.49
CA PRO A 31 9.28 -1.83 5.91
C PRO A 31 9.72 -0.58 6.66
N LEU A 32 9.07 -0.32 7.80
CA LEU A 32 9.27 0.90 8.58
C LEU A 32 10.72 1.00 9.04
N GLY A 33 11.36 2.14 8.76
CA GLY A 33 12.75 2.39 9.13
C GLY A 33 13.81 1.65 8.29
N ILE A 34 13.41 0.87 7.28
CA ILE A 34 14.35 0.12 6.42
C ILE A 34 14.19 0.63 4.98
N PRO A 35 15.09 1.52 4.50
CA PRO A 35 14.96 2.16 3.18
C PRO A 35 15.01 1.18 2.00
N LYS A 36 15.76 0.07 2.16
CA LYS A 36 15.88 -1.03 1.20
C LYS A 36 16.20 -2.32 1.97
N PRO A 37 15.24 -3.24 2.10
CA PRO A 37 15.52 -4.57 2.65
C PRO A 37 16.60 -5.25 1.80
N LYS A 38 17.63 -5.80 2.44
CA LYS A 38 18.67 -6.58 1.73
C LYS A 38 18.15 -7.96 1.31
N ASP A 39 17.14 -8.44 2.02
CA ASP A 39 16.44 -9.70 1.78
C ASP A 39 14.94 -9.53 2.11
N LEU A 40 14.16 -10.60 1.89
CA LEU A 40 12.72 -10.63 2.15
C LEU A 40 12.39 -10.92 3.63
N ASN A 41 13.38 -10.96 4.52
CA ASN A 41 13.26 -11.31 5.93
C ASN A 41 13.63 -10.10 6.81
N PHE A 42 12.76 -9.10 6.81
CA PHE A 42 12.88 -7.94 7.70
C PHE A 42 12.03 -8.12 8.97
N ASP A 43 12.45 -7.59 10.10
CA ASP A 43 11.70 -7.57 11.37
C ASP A 43 11.10 -6.18 11.62
N ALA A 44 10.19 -5.74 10.76
CA ALA A 44 9.57 -4.43 10.86
C ALA A 44 8.13 -4.43 10.33
N PRO A 45 7.25 -3.57 10.87
CA PRO A 45 5.94 -3.28 10.29
C PRO A 45 6.07 -2.82 8.84
N LEU A 46 5.05 -3.07 8.03
CA LEU A 46 5.00 -2.62 6.65
C LEU A 46 4.09 -1.40 6.51
N VAL A 47 4.61 -0.34 5.91
CA VAL A 47 3.86 0.87 5.60
C VAL A 47 3.42 0.81 4.15
N LEU A 48 2.11 0.90 3.91
CA LEU A 48 1.50 0.97 2.59
C LEU A 48 1.09 2.39 2.29
N ASP A 49 1.37 2.84 1.06
CA ASP A 49 0.79 4.08 0.55
C ASP A 49 -0.72 3.89 0.31
N LEU A 50 -1.51 4.96 0.36
CA LEU A 50 -2.97 4.90 0.20
C LEU A 50 -3.42 4.14 -1.06
N VAL A 51 -2.68 4.30 -2.18
CA VAL A 51 -3.01 3.64 -3.44
C VAL A 51 -2.82 2.12 -3.37
N GLU A 52 -1.79 1.68 -2.65
CA GLU A 52 -1.49 0.25 -2.44
C GLU A 52 -2.54 -0.37 -1.52
N ALA A 53 -2.87 0.32 -0.42
CA ALA A 53 -3.87 -0.12 0.54
C ALA A 53 -5.25 -0.26 -0.12
N LEU A 54 -5.71 0.74 -0.88
CA LEU A 54 -6.99 0.67 -1.59
C LEU A 54 -7.00 -0.47 -2.63
N TYR A 55 -5.89 -0.66 -3.35
CA TYR A 55 -5.78 -1.76 -4.31
C TYR A 55 -5.95 -3.10 -3.61
N LEU A 56 -5.19 -3.37 -2.55
CA LEU A 56 -5.26 -4.62 -1.79
C LEU A 56 -6.62 -4.83 -1.13
N ALA A 57 -7.26 -3.77 -0.64
CA ALA A 57 -8.60 -3.83 -0.06
C ALA A 57 -9.65 -4.20 -1.11
N ARG A 58 -9.62 -3.59 -2.30
CA ARG A 58 -10.53 -3.95 -3.40
C ARG A 58 -10.32 -5.36 -3.93
N GLN A 59 -9.09 -5.87 -3.87
CA GLN A 59 -8.77 -7.28 -4.15
C GLN A 59 -9.16 -8.23 -3.00
N ARG A 60 -9.81 -7.74 -1.94
CA ARG A 60 -10.19 -8.47 -0.72
C ARG A 60 -9.01 -9.17 -0.04
N ARG A 61 -7.82 -8.60 -0.17
CA ARG A 61 -6.59 -9.10 0.45
C ARG A 61 -6.29 -8.41 1.77
N LEU A 62 -6.64 -7.14 1.92
CA LEU A 62 -6.36 -6.31 3.09
C LEU A 62 -7.66 -5.77 3.70
N ARG A 63 -7.84 -5.93 5.01
CA ARG A 63 -8.81 -5.17 5.79
C ARG A 63 -8.14 -3.91 6.33
N ILE A 64 -8.81 -2.78 6.20
CA ILE A 64 -8.29 -1.50 6.68
C ILE A 64 -9.09 -1.10 7.92
N LEU A 65 -8.40 -0.89 9.03
CA LEU A 65 -8.99 -0.46 10.29
C LEU A 65 -8.69 1.02 10.53
N ARG A 66 -9.64 1.76 11.11
CA ARG A 66 -9.44 3.09 11.70
C ARG A 66 -9.76 2.99 13.19
N GLY A 67 -8.72 2.84 14.01
CA GLY A 67 -8.89 2.38 15.39
C GLY A 67 -9.40 0.94 15.36
N ASP A 68 -10.55 0.70 16.01
CA ASP A 68 -11.16 -0.63 16.07
C ASP A 68 -12.23 -0.87 14.99
N LEU A 69 -12.49 0.12 14.13
CA LEU A 69 -13.53 0.06 13.10
C LEU A 69 -12.97 -0.31 11.74
N GLU A 70 -13.53 -1.31 11.09
CA GLU A 70 -13.22 -1.63 9.70
C GLU A 70 -13.82 -0.58 8.75
N VAL A 71 -13.01 -0.12 7.80
CA VAL A 71 -13.38 0.88 6.80
C VAL A 71 -13.58 0.17 5.46
N SER A 72 -14.72 0.40 4.83
CA SER A 72 -14.98 -0.15 3.49
C SER A 72 -14.05 0.46 2.44
N PRO A 73 -13.77 -0.24 1.32
CA PRO A 73 -12.97 0.32 0.24
C PRO A 73 -13.50 1.66 -0.31
N GLU A 74 -14.83 1.83 -0.34
CA GLU A 74 -15.49 3.05 -0.81
C GLU A 74 -15.27 4.23 0.16
N GLU A 75 -15.44 4.00 1.46
CA GLU A 75 -15.14 5.00 2.50
C GLU A 75 -13.65 5.35 2.53
N PHE A 76 -12.79 4.34 2.35
CA PHE A 76 -11.35 4.54 2.29
C PHE A 76 -10.92 5.37 1.08
N GLU A 77 -11.49 5.11 -0.10
CA GLU A 77 -11.25 5.91 -1.31
C GLU A 77 -11.67 7.38 -1.10
N GLY A 78 -12.84 7.62 -0.49
CA GLY A 78 -13.29 8.96 -0.14
C GLY A 78 -12.34 9.67 0.83
N TYR A 79 -11.86 8.94 1.84
CA TYR A 79 -10.83 9.45 2.76
C TYR A 79 -9.53 9.79 2.02
N ALA A 80 -9.02 8.87 1.20
CA ALA A 80 -7.77 9.06 0.49
C ALA A 80 -7.83 10.24 -0.49
N ALA A 81 -8.96 10.45 -1.17
CA ALA A 81 -9.20 11.62 -2.02
C ALA A 81 -9.24 12.94 -1.23
N SER A 82 -9.64 12.91 0.05
CA SER A 82 -9.59 14.09 0.93
C SER A 82 -8.17 14.43 1.40
N VAL A 83 -7.29 13.44 1.48
CA VAL A 83 -5.88 13.59 1.90
C VAL A 83 -4.99 13.98 0.71
N GLU A 84 -5.17 13.33 -0.43
CA GLU A 84 -4.43 13.59 -1.67
C GLU A 84 -5.41 13.93 -2.82
N PRO A 85 -5.52 15.20 -3.24
CA PRO A 85 -6.50 15.61 -4.27
C PRO A 85 -6.38 14.87 -5.60
N ASN A 86 -5.16 14.48 -5.99
CA ASN A 86 -4.90 13.73 -7.23
C ASN A 86 -5.07 12.20 -7.07
N PHE A 87 -5.46 11.73 -5.89
CA PHE A 87 -5.56 10.31 -5.57
C PHE A 87 -6.41 9.50 -6.56
N PRO A 88 -7.61 9.94 -7.00
CA PRO A 88 -8.43 9.13 -7.91
C PRO A 88 -7.73 8.81 -9.23
N THR A 89 -7.01 9.78 -9.80
CA THR A 89 -6.25 9.59 -11.04
C THR A 89 -5.04 8.69 -10.79
N LYS A 90 -4.29 8.97 -9.72
CA LYS A 90 -3.10 8.20 -9.32
C LYS A 90 -3.44 6.73 -9.05
N TYR A 91 -4.56 6.47 -8.38
CA TYR A 91 -5.05 5.13 -8.11
C TYR A 91 -5.43 4.38 -9.40
N ARG A 92 -6.12 5.02 -10.35
CA ARG A 92 -6.47 4.38 -11.64
C ARG A 92 -5.23 3.89 -12.38
N VAL A 93 -4.18 4.72 -12.41
CA VAL A 93 -2.89 4.35 -13.03
C VAL A 93 -2.23 3.20 -12.25
N TYR A 94 -2.16 3.31 -10.92
CA TYR A 94 -1.59 2.25 -10.08
C TYR A 94 -2.28 0.90 -10.29
N ALA A 95 -3.61 0.89 -10.29
CA ALA A 95 -4.42 -0.32 -10.44
C ALA A 95 -4.22 -0.95 -11.83
N ASP A 96 -4.29 -0.17 -12.91
CA ASP A 96 -4.08 -0.67 -14.28
C ASP A 96 -2.67 -1.30 -14.43
N LEU A 97 -1.64 -0.67 -13.88
CA LEU A 97 -0.27 -1.21 -13.91
C LEU A 97 -0.14 -2.51 -13.09
N ARG A 98 -0.73 -2.56 -11.89
CA ARG A 98 -0.72 -3.77 -11.05
C ARG A 98 -1.49 -4.92 -11.68
N ASP A 99 -2.65 -4.64 -12.27
CA ASP A 99 -3.48 -5.66 -12.94
C ASP A 99 -2.80 -6.24 -14.18
N ARG A 100 -1.93 -5.46 -14.84
CA ARG A 100 -1.06 -5.93 -15.93
C ARG A 100 0.18 -6.70 -15.46
N GLY A 101 0.35 -6.89 -14.15
CA GLY A 101 1.44 -7.65 -13.55
C GLY A 101 2.74 -6.87 -13.34
N PHE A 102 2.73 -5.54 -13.46
CA PHE A 102 3.91 -4.75 -13.15
C PHE A 102 4.12 -4.58 -11.64
N VAL A 103 5.38 -4.47 -11.22
CA VAL A 103 5.74 -3.99 -9.89
C VAL A 103 5.77 -2.46 -9.93
N VAL A 104 4.93 -1.82 -9.13
CA VAL A 104 4.76 -0.37 -9.08
C VAL A 104 5.30 0.14 -7.75
N LEU A 105 6.40 0.88 -7.79
CA LEU A 105 7.05 1.49 -6.62
C LEU A 105 6.94 3.02 -6.67
N PRO A 106 7.12 3.74 -5.55
CA PRO A 106 7.11 5.20 -5.56
C PRO A 106 8.24 5.80 -6.42
N GLY A 107 7.86 6.71 -7.33
CA GLY A 107 8.74 7.32 -8.34
C GLY A 107 9.47 8.59 -7.88
N ILE A 108 9.34 8.99 -6.61
CA ILE A 108 9.84 10.29 -6.10
C ILE A 108 11.33 10.54 -6.39
N LYS A 109 12.14 9.48 -6.41
CA LYS A 109 13.58 9.57 -6.74
C LYS A 109 13.86 9.97 -8.18
N PHE A 110 12.85 9.90 -9.05
CA PHE A 110 12.93 10.16 -10.48
C PHE A 110 12.03 11.34 -10.89
N GLY A 111 11.45 12.09 -9.94
CA GLY A 111 10.53 13.18 -10.22
C GLY A 111 9.22 12.73 -10.87
N SER A 112 8.77 11.51 -10.59
CA SER A 112 7.54 10.92 -11.12
C SER A 112 6.70 10.31 -9.99
N ASP A 113 5.42 10.03 -10.26
CA ASP A 113 4.56 9.35 -9.28
C ASP A 113 5.00 7.90 -9.02
N PHE A 114 5.38 7.18 -10.10
CA PHE A 114 5.68 5.75 -10.04
C PHE A 114 6.96 5.38 -10.81
N ALA A 115 7.71 4.44 -10.25
CA ALA A 115 8.72 3.65 -10.94
C ALA A 115 8.16 2.24 -11.19
N VAL A 116 8.18 1.81 -12.45
CA VAL A 116 7.52 0.58 -12.91
C VAL A 116 8.56 -0.44 -13.37
N TYR A 117 8.41 -1.68 -12.91
CA TYR A 117 9.31 -2.80 -13.22
C TYR A 117 8.51 -4.00 -13.73
N ARG A 118 9.15 -4.81 -14.58
CA ARG A 118 8.60 -6.07 -15.13
C ARG A 118 9.36 -7.26 -14.57
#